data_AF-A0A662M0R8-F1
#
_entry.id   AF-A0A662M0R8-F1
#
_cell.length_a   1.000
_cell.length_b   1.000
_cell.length_c   1.000
_cell.angle_alpha   90.00
_cell.angle_beta   90.00
_cell.angle_gamma   90.00
#
_symmetry.space_group_name_H-M   'P 1'
#
loop_
_entity.id
_entity.type
_entity.pdbx_description
1 polymer ?
#
loop_
_entity_poly.entity_id
_entity_poly.type
_entity_poly.pdbx_seq_one_letter_code
_entity_poly.pdbx_strand_id
1 'polypeptide(L)'
;AITTDGRVLACPIAGEFLWNEMGNKIDALHSFKKVEIGEPCTSCDVYDICGGRCLFAYKERLWGDEGFRAVCRVTKHLIHQLEGVKGVVMEKLPQIEGEIDYPPFNNTTEIIP
;
A
#
# COMPACT_ATOMS: atom_id res chain seq x y z
N ALA A 1 6.33 8.81 -7.07
CA ALA A 1 7.74 8.75 -7.56
C ALA A 1 7.95 9.82 -8.61
N ILE A 2 9.20 10.25 -8.82
CA ILE A 2 9.56 11.22 -9.87
C ILE A 2 10.61 10.56 -10.77
N THR A 3 10.38 10.54 -12.07
CA THR A 3 11.28 9.96 -13.06
C THR A 3 12.37 10.95 -13.47
N THR A 4 13.42 10.46 -14.15
CA THR A 4 14.55 11.30 -14.62
C THR A 4 14.14 12.32 -15.68
N ASP A 5 13.02 12.11 -16.36
CA ASP A 5 12.42 13.05 -17.31
C ASP A 5 11.38 14.00 -16.67
N GLY A 6 11.23 13.97 -15.33
CA GLY A 6 10.40 14.91 -14.58
C GLY A 6 8.92 14.54 -14.46
N ARG A 7 8.49 13.37 -14.97
CA ARG A 7 7.12 12.88 -14.73
C ARG A 7 6.94 12.46 -13.28
N VAL A 8 5.72 12.64 -12.79
CA VAL A 8 5.27 12.26 -11.45
C VAL A 8 4.36 11.05 -11.59
N LEU A 9 4.73 9.99 -10.87
CA LEU A 9 4.08 8.68 -10.93
C LEU A 9 3.43 8.31 -9.60
N ALA A 10 2.28 7.64 -9.64
CA ALA A 10 1.62 7.14 -8.43
C ALA A 10 2.36 5.94 -7.81
N CYS A 11 2.90 5.06 -8.64
CA CYS A 11 3.58 3.82 -8.29
C CYS A 11 4.98 3.79 -8.96
N PRO A 12 6.07 3.65 -8.19
CA PRO A 12 7.43 3.68 -8.76
C PRO A 12 7.72 2.52 -9.72
N ILE A 13 7.11 1.35 -9.50
CA ILE A 13 7.39 0.14 -10.28
C ILE A 13 6.60 0.06 -11.60
N ALA A 14 5.68 1.00 -11.84
CA ALA A 14 4.77 0.98 -13.00
C ALA A 14 5.07 2.12 -13.99
N GLY A 15 6.36 2.45 -14.20
CA GLY A 15 6.77 3.65 -14.94
C GLY A 15 6.37 3.70 -16.42
N GLU A 16 6.08 2.56 -17.02
CA GLU A 16 5.66 2.42 -18.42
C GLU A 16 4.13 2.51 -18.62
N PHE A 17 3.35 2.54 -17.53
CA PHE A 17 1.89 2.47 -17.60
C PHE A 17 1.24 3.85 -17.57
N LEU A 18 0.41 4.16 -18.57
CA LEU A 18 -0.23 5.48 -18.68
C LEU A 18 -1.16 5.81 -17.50
N TRP A 19 -1.82 4.82 -16.91
CA TRP A 19 -2.67 5.04 -15.73
C TRP A 19 -1.89 5.53 -14.51
N ASN A 20 -0.57 5.37 -14.52
CA ASN A 20 0.32 5.69 -13.41
C ASN A 20 0.84 7.14 -13.46
N GLU A 21 0.74 7.82 -14.60
CA GLU A 21 1.21 9.18 -14.77
C GLU A 21 0.22 10.20 -14.18
N MET A 22 0.67 10.97 -13.20
CA MET A 22 -0.14 11.99 -12.50
C MET A 22 0.10 13.40 -13.04
N GLY A 23 1.24 13.64 -13.69
CA GLY A 23 1.63 14.93 -14.27
C GLY A 23 3.14 15.08 -14.38
N ASN A 24 3.61 16.29 -14.72
CA ASN A 24 5.03 16.59 -14.94
C ASN A 24 5.48 17.93 -14.34
N LYS A 25 4.65 18.53 -13.47
CA LYS A 25 4.93 19.81 -12.80
C LYS A 25 4.84 19.64 -11.30
N ILE A 26 6.00 19.54 -10.64
CA ILE A 26 6.07 19.28 -9.19
C ILE A 26 5.36 20.37 -8.35
N ASP A 27 5.36 21.62 -8.81
CA ASP A 27 4.68 22.73 -8.12
C ASP A 27 3.14 22.61 -8.15
N ALA A 28 2.60 21.74 -9.01
CA ALA A 28 1.17 21.50 -9.17
C ALA A 28 0.72 20.17 -8.54
N LEU A 29 1.52 19.55 -7.67
CA LEU A 29 1.21 18.27 -7.02
C LEU A 29 -0.21 18.22 -6.40
N HIS A 30 -0.64 19.32 -5.78
CA HIS A 30 -1.96 19.46 -5.16
C HIS A 30 -3.14 19.35 -6.13
N SER A 31 -2.90 19.57 -7.43
CA SER A 31 -3.90 19.49 -8.49
C SER A 31 -4.00 18.12 -9.16
N PHE A 32 -3.09 17.20 -8.84
CA PHE A 32 -3.04 15.90 -9.50
C PHE A 32 -4.20 15.01 -9.06
N LYS A 33 -4.80 14.35 -10.05
CA LYS A 33 -5.80 13.30 -9.79
C LYS A 33 -5.10 12.10 -9.17
N LYS A 34 -5.67 11.59 -8.09
CA LYS A 34 -5.22 10.35 -7.47
C LYS A 34 -5.51 9.18 -8.40
N VAL A 35 -4.61 8.19 -8.41
CA VAL A 35 -4.90 6.90 -9.04
C VAL A 35 -5.78 6.11 -8.07
N GLU A 36 -7.03 5.94 -8.46
CA GLU A 36 -8.03 5.27 -7.62
C GLU A 36 -8.08 3.76 -7.91
N ILE A 37 -8.50 3.00 -6.90
CA ILE A 37 -8.93 1.61 -7.03
C ILE A 37 -10.46 1.55 -6.81
N GLY A 38 -11.08 0.46 -7.22
CA GLY A 38 -12.53 0.22 -7.04
C GLY A 38 -12.82 -1.18 -6.50
N GLU A 39 -13.96 -1.72 -6.89
CA GLU A 39 -14.38 -3.06 -6.47
C GLU A 39 -13.39 -4.16 -6.90
N PRO A 40 -13.25 -5.25 -6.11
CA PRO A 40 -13.97 -5.55 -4.86
C PRO A 40 -13.37 -4.90 -3.60
N CYS A 41 -12.35 -4.05 -3.75
CA CYS A 41 -11.58 -3.52 -2.63
C CYS A 41 -12.36 -2.46 -1.86
N THR A 42 -13.07 -1.56 -2.54
CA THR A 42 -13.79 -0.45 -1.92
C THR A 42 -14.95 -0.89 -1.01
N SER A 43 -15.49 -2.09 -1.23
CA SER A 43 -16.51 -2.71 -0.36
C SER A 43 -15.95 -3.81 0.56
N CYS A 44 -14.63 -3.95 0.67
CA CYS A 44 -13.99 -4.99 1.47
C CYS A 44 -13.95 -4.60 2.97
N ASP A 45 -14.22 -5.57 3.84
CA ASP A 45 -14.29 -5.45 5.30
C ASP A 45 -12.97 -5.07 5.99
N VAL A 46 -11.84 -5.33 5.36
CA VAL A 46 -10.50 -4.94 5.86
C VAL A 46 -9.84 -3.85 5.00
N TYR A 47 -10.59 -3.12 4.18
CA TYR A 47 -10.03 -2.15 3.24
C TYR A 47 -9.31 -0.99 3.92
N ASP A 48 -9.86 -0.51 5.02
CA ASP A 48 -9.32 0.52 5.90
C ASP A 48 -7.99 0.13 6.56
N ILE A 49 -7.70 -1.18 6.63
CA ILE A 49 -6.39 -1.71 7.02
C ILE A 49 -5.52 -1.94 5.78
N CYS A 50 -6.00 -2.68 4.77
CA CYS A 50 -5.13 -3.16 3.70
C CYS A 50 -4.89 -2.14 2.57
N GLY A 51 -5.75 -1.14 2.42
CA GLY A 51 -5.68 -0.08 1.40
C GLY A 51 -5.77 -0.56 -0.05
N GLY A 52 -6.20 -1.81 -0.29
CA GLY A 52 -6.13 -2.45 -1.62
C GLY A 52 -4.74 -2.97 -1.99
N ARG A 53 -3.79 -2.95 -1.05
CA ARG A 53 -2.42 -3.49 -1.18
C ARG A 53 -1.69 -2.89 -2.38
N CYS A 54 -0.90 -3.70 -3.10
CA CYS A 54 -0.07 -3.22 -4.19
C CYS A 54 -0.93 -2.68 -5.35
N LEU A 55 -0.84 -1.36 -5.59
CA LEU A 55 -1.57 -0.68 -6.67
C LEU A 55 -1.28 -1.33 -8.04
N PHE A 56 -0.03 -1.69 -8.31
CA PHE A 56 0.36 -2.35 -9.55
C PHE A 56 -0.33 -3.71 -9.71
N ALA A 57 -0.30 -4.55 -8.67
CA ALA A 57 -0.96 -5.85 -8.69
C ALA A 57 -2.49 -5.73 -8.87
N TYR A 58 -3.11 -4.70 -8.29
CA TYR A 58 -4.54 -4.41 -8.47
C TYR A 58 -4.88 -4.02 -9.92
N LYS A 59 -4.07 -3.15 -10.54
CA LYS A 59 -4.31 -2.63 -11.89
C LYS A 59 -4.03 -3.66 -12.98
N GLU A 60 -2.88 -4.32 -12.91
CA GLU A 60 -2.42 -5.19 -14.00
C GLU A 60 -2.93 -6.62 -13.91
N ARG A 61 -3.16 -7.13 -12.69
CA ARG A 61 -3.68 -8.49 -12.45
C ARG A 61 -2.95 -9.58 -13.26
N LEU A 62 -1.61 -9.51 -13.32
CA LEU A 62 -0.79 -10.41 -14.14
C LEU A 62 -0.97 -11.91 -13.81
N TRP A 63 -1.39 -12.25 -12.59
CA TRP A 63 -1.72 -13.62 -12.15
C TRP A 63 -3.20 -13.97 -12.29
N GLY A 64 -3.95 -13.16 -13.05
CA GLY A 64 -5.40 -13.22 -13.16
C GLY A 64 -6.11 -12.91 -11.84
N ASP A 65 -7.45 -12.93 -11.91
CA ASP A 65 -8.28 -12.68 -10.73
C ASP A 65 -8.13 -13.78 -9.67
N GLU A 66 -7.78 -15.00 -10.06
CA GLU A 66 -7.55 -16.09 -9.12
C GLU A 66 -6.32 -15.82 -8.25
N GLY A 67 -5.18 -15.47 -8.85
CA GLY A 67 -3.97 -15.12 -8.13
C GLY A 67 -4.18 -13.89 -7.24
N PHE A 68 -4.87 -12.87 -7.76
CA PHE A 68 -5.24 -11.69 -6.99
C PHE A 68 -6.08 -12.06 -5.75
N ARG A 69 -7.13 -12.89 -5.92
CA ARG A 69 -7.96 -13.37 -4.81
C ARG A 69 -7.20 -14.26 -3.83
N ALA A 70 -6.24 -15.05 -4.30
CA ALA A 70 -5.41 -15.89 -3.44
C ALA A 70 -4.57 -15.03 -2.48
N VAL A 71 -3.87 -14.02 -3.00
CA VAL A 71 -3.13 -13.06 -2.18
C VAL A 71 -4.06 -12.32 -1.23
N CYS A 72 -5.21 -11.84 -1.72
CA CYS A 72 -6.21 -11.17 -0.89
C CYS A 72 -6.67 -12.03 0.30
N ARG A 73 -6.93 -13.33 0.09
CA ARG A 73 -7.30 -14.25 1.18
C ARG A 73 -6.21 -14.39 2.24
N VAL A 74 -4.95 -14.55 1.82
CA VAL A 74 -3.83 -14.65 2.76
C VAL A 74 -3.66 -13.34 3.55
N THR A 75 -3.78 -12.20 2.88
CA THR A 75 -3.74 -10.89 3.55
C THR A 75 -4.86 -10.73 4.57
N LYS A 76 -6.11 -11.05 4.23
CA LYS A 76 -7.24 -11.03 5.17
C LYS A 76 -6.99 -11.92 6.38
N HIS A 77 -6.55 -13.15 6.13
CA HIS A 77 -6.23 -14.09 7.20
C HIS A 77 -5.17 -13.51 8.15
N LEU A 78 -4.07 -12.97 7.61
CA LEU A 78 -3.02 -12.35 8.41
C LEU A 78 -3.56 -11.20 9.26
N ILE A 79 -4.33 -10.29 8.66
CA ILE A 79 -4.93 -9.15 9.38
C ILE A 79 -5.75 -9.65 10.58
N HIS A 80 -6.64 -10.61 10.37
CA HIS A 80 -7.47 -11.13 11.47
C HIS A 80 -6.66 -11.86 12.56
N GLN A 81 -5.58 -12.57 12.20
CA GLN A 81 -4.68 -13.15 13.21
C GLN A 81 -3.98 -12.06 14.03
N LEU A 82 -3.53 -10.98 13.38
CA LEU A 82 -2.87 -9.86 14.05
C LEU A 82 -3.84 -9.06 14.94
N GLU A 83 -5.08 -8.88 14.51
CA GLU A 83 -6.15 -8.28 15.32
C GLU A 83 -6.37 -9.05 16.63
N GLY A 84 -6.35 -10.39 16.56
CA GLY A 84 -6.49 -11.26 17.73
C GLY A 84 -5.38 -11.09 18.78
N VAL A 85 -4.18 -10.70 18.38
CA VAL A 85 -3.04 -10.49 19.29
C VAL A 85 -2.74 -9.01 19.60
N LYS A 86 -3.46 -8.07 18.95
CA LYS A 86 -3.23 -6.63 19.05
C LYS A 86 -3.18 -6.14 20.49
N GLY A 87 -4.09 -6.62 21.34
CA GLY A 87 -4.13 -6.21 22.76
C GLY A 87 -2.83 -6.54 23.50
N VAL A 88 -2.31 -7.76 23.32
CA VAL A 88 -1.05 -8.21 23.94
C VAL A 88 0.13 -7.39 23.43
N VAL A 89 0.17 -7.10 22.13
CA VAL A 89 1.23 -6.27 21.53
C VAL A 89 1.20 -4.87 22.11
N MET A 90 0.03 -4.22 22.16
CA MET A 90 -0.11 -2.86 22.70
C MET A 90 0.23 -2.78 24.19
N GLU A 91 -0.05 -3.83 24.96
CA GLU A 91 0.34 -3.92 26.36
C GLU A 91 1.87 -4.03 26.50
N LYS A 92 2.54 -4.81 25.65
CA LYS A 92 3.97 -5.14 25.79
C LYS A 92 4.91 -4.15 25.12
N LEU A 93 4.48 -3.50 24.04
CA LEU A 93 5.31 -2.62 23.22
C LEU A 93 6.05 -1.55 24.05
N PRO A 94 5.42 -0.85 25.03
CA PRO A 94 6.12 0.15 25.83
C PRO A 94 7.29 -0.38 26.66
N GLN A 95 7.34 -1.69 26.95
CA GLN A 95 8.42 -2.29 27.72
C GLN A 95 9.67 -2.56 26.89
N ILE A 96 9.52 -2.70 25.57
CA ILE A 96 10.59 -3.10 24.65
C ILE A 96 10.89 -2.04 23.59
N GLU A 97 10.15 -0.92 23.57
CA GLU A 97 10.27 0.12 22.53
C GLU A 97 11.71 0.64 22.37
N GLY A 98 12.43 0.80 23.49
CA GLY A 98 13.84 1.22 23.47
C GLY A 98 14.85 0.15 23.02
N GLU A 99 14.40 -1.10 22.85
CA GLU A 99 15.20 -2.23 22.36
C GLU A 99 14.96 -2.49 20.86
N ILE A 100 13.91 -1.90 20.28
CA ILE A 100 13.57 -2.09 18.86
C ILE A 100 14.50 -1.23 18.00
N ASP A 101 15.32 -1.89 17.18
CA ASP A 101 16.14 -1.25 16.15
C ASP A 101 15.27 -0.83 14.96
N TYR A 102 14.44 0.20 15.16
CA TYR A 102 13.62 0.82 14.13
C TYR A 102 13.91 2.33 14.10
N PRO A 103 14.14 2.91 12.91
CA PRO A 103 14.47 4.33 12.84
C PRO A 103 13.30 5.20 13.29
N PRO A 104 13.57 6.36 13.91
CA PRO A 104 12.54 7.26 14.42
C PRO A 104 11.76 7.99 13.32
N PHE A 105 12.19 7.85 12.06
CA PHE A 105 11.54 8.41 10.90
C PHE A 105 10.89 7.29 10.09
N ASN A 106 9.77 7.59 9.43
CA ASN A 106 9.13 6.63 8.53
C ASN A 106 10.04 6.40 7.30
N ASN A 107 10.83 5.33 7.36
CA ASN A 107 11.87 5.01 6.40
C ASN A 107 11.38 4.05 5.30
N THR A 108 10.11 3.65 5.31
CA THR A 108 9.64 2.57 4.46
C THR A 108 9.30 3.08 3.06
N THR A 109 10.05 2.58 2.07
CA THR A 109 9.70 2.71 0.63
C THR A 109 8.53 1.78 0.27
N GLU A 110 8.23 0.82 1.14
CA GLU A 110 7.06 -0.03 1.09
C GLU A 110 6.40 0.01 2.46
N ILE A 111 5.42 0.91 2.63
CA ILE A 111 4.40 0.71 3.67
C ILE A 111 3.72 -0.60 3.25
N ILE A 112 4.06 -1.69 3.93
CA ILE A 112 3.17 -2.84 4.04
C ILE A 112 2.15 -2.39 5.08
N PRO A 113 0.96 -1.93 4.69
CA PRO A 113 -0.07 -1.62 5.66
C PRO A 113 -0.52 -2.90 6.38
#